data_AF-A0A399XFX3-F1
#
_entry.id   AF-A0A399XFX3-F1
#
_cell.length_a   1.000
_cell.length_b   1.000
_cell.length_c   1.000
_cell.angle_alpha   90.00
_cell.angle_beta   90.00
_cell.angle_gamma   90.00
#
_symmetry.space_group_name_H-M   'P 1'
#
loop_
_entity.id
_entity.type
_entity.pdbx_description
1 polymer ?
#
loop_
_entity_poly.entity_id
_entity_poly.type
_entity_poly.pdbx_seq_one_letter_code
_entity_poly.pdbx_strand_id
1 'polypeptide(L)'
;MLNARTFARNAASSLLAAVVMAASLIVIAAPADALTFTVTTSADTVSATDGVISLREAVTRANTFAGNHRIVLAAATTYQLTRCGVGEEDLNRSGDLDYRGNSTLTIAAKGSTIQQTCVDGGGTPDRGGIETTNAAATLVANDLTITGAGLSAITAAGNLELDNATIYDNLGAFAGGAYVQGSATITDSTFSGNEAVIAGGGLTADFATITDSTFSGNTGGGYGGAMAVGELTLTSSTIDGNTARLLGSSSSGGGIYLGTGTITDTTLTGNTAEVSGGGIHAADEITISGSTIDTNSSDDDGAGLYAETDATVADSTLSNNVATDIGGGAYVLGTLDVDSTVVTGNTASAGGGLAAEGTLAVDSSTVNDNTASFIAAALASGSSDVVTLSSTISGNATAGIGPSVVAFNSLQLYSSTVSDNTGGAIAYVSAQAVNSTVSGNTNLGLAGPSIVTAFSTVTGNDVGVWQTDPSGTFLSLPSVMADNGADCLVSGIGFSSGYNYDTDASCGFTDSADTSGGSSPLLGTLADNGGGTETHLPDPSSPLVDAVPATFEFLGIPLCPGTVSTLATDQRGITRPQGSGCDIGAVELE
;
A
#
# COMPACT_ATOMS: atom_id res chain seq x y z
N MET A 1 -54.08 -20.62 50.32
CA MET A 1 -53.28 -19.57 49.66
C MET A 1 -53.10 -19.95 48.20
N LEU A 2 -53.09 -18.92 47.36
CA LEU A 2 -53.26 -18.88 45.91
C LEU A 2 -52.38 -19.82 45.05
N ASN A 3 -53.05 -20.30 43.99
CA ASN A 3 -52.67 -20.38 42.57
C ASN A 3 -51.76 -21.50 42.03
N ALA A 4 -52.47 -22.47 41.43
CA ALA A 4 -52.11 -23.29 40.29
C ALA A 4 -52.27 -22.55 38.95
N ARG A 5 -51.54 -22.98 37.90
CA ARG A 5 -52.01 -23.02 36.48
C ARG A 5 -51.28 -24.15 35.72
N THR A 6 -51.77 -25.39 35.76
CA THR A 6 -52.66 -26.12 34.81
C THR A 6 -52.10 -26.47 33.42
N PHE A 7 -51.84 -27.78 33.27
CA PHE A 7 -51.64 -28.57 32.07
C PHE A 7 -53.00 -28.98 31.43
N ALA A 8 -53.02 -28.98 30.09
CA ALA A 8 -53.72 -29.87 29.16
C ALA A 8 -55.15 -30.38 29.43
N ARG A 9 -56.06 -30.07 28.49
CA ARG A 9 -57.09 -30.99 27.97
C ARG A 9 -57.81 -30.38 26.76
N ASN A 10 -57.81 -31.08 25.61
CA ASN A 10 -59.04 -31.57 24.97
C ASN A 10 -58.73 -32.39 23.71
N ALA A 11 -59.37 -33.55 23.64
CA ALA A 11 -59.29 -34.54 22.59
C ALA A 11 -60.57 -34.53 21.72
N ALA A 12 -60.38 -34.75 20.42
CA ALA A 12 -61.18 -35.52 19.47
C ALA A 12 -62.74 -35.41 19.46
N SER A 13 -63.31 -34.92 18.35
CA SER A 13 -64.11 -35.71 17.38
C SER A 13 -65.08 -34.84 16.55
N SER A 14 -64.89 -34.77 15.23
CA SER A 14 -65.96 -34.81 14.23
C SER A 14 -65.34 -34.97 12.83
N LEU A 15 -66.05 -35.68 11.97
CA LEU A 15 -65.58 -36.51 10.87
C LEU A 15 -65.94 -35.88 9.50
N LEU A 16 -65.07 -36.10 8.49
CA LEU A 16 -65.38 -36.29 7.06
C LEU A 16 -65.64 -35.07 6.14
N ALA A 17 -64.68 -34.75 5.26
CA ALA A 17 -64.88 -34.62 3.80
C ALA A 17 -63.58 -34.29 3.03
N ALA A 18 -63.25 -35.14 2.06
CA ALA A 18 -62.42 -34.91 0.87
C ALA A 18 -60.95 -34.45 1.02
N VAL A 19 -60.02 -35.41 0.99
CA VAL A 19 -58.67 -35.18 0.44
C VAL A 19 -58.40 -36.22 -0.64
N VAL A 20 -58.67 -35.81 -1.88
CA VAL A 20 -58.11 -36.40 -3.10
C VAL A 20 -57.42 -35.24 -3.83
N MET A 21 -56.21 -35.50 -4.34
CA MET A 21 -55.33 -34.63 -5.12
C MET A 21 -54.45 -33.63 -4.35
N ALA A 22 -53.19 -34.01 -4.11
CA ALA A 22 -52.07 -33.63 -4.96
C ALA A 22 -50.78 -34.15 -4.30
N ALA A 23 -50.36 -35.36 -4.66
CA ALA A 23 -48.95 -35.69 -4.56
C ALA A 23 -48.27 -34.87 -5.64
N SER A 24 -47.89 -33.64 -5.31
CA SER A 24 -46.99 -32.83 -6.11
C SER A 24 -45.70 -33.63 -6.20
N LEU A 25 -45.50 -34.27 -7.35
CA LEU A 25 -44.23 -34.84 -7.76
C LEU A 25 -43.22 -33.68 -7.66
N ILE A 26 -42.46 -33.60 -6.57
CA ILE A 26 -41.24 -32.81 -6.56
C ILE A 26 -40.31 -33.57 -7.50
N VAL A 27 -40.40 -33.25 -8.77
CA VAL A 27 -39.35 -33.52 -9.73
C VAL A 27 -38.18 -32.67 -9.25
N ILE A 28 -37.30 -33.27 -8.45
CA ILE A 28 -35.94 -32.77 -8.35
C ILE A 28 -35.41 -32.98 -9.76
N ALA A 29 -35.44 -31.93 -10.58
CA ALA A 29 -34.81 -31.95 -11.88
C ALA A 29 -33.35 -32.35 -11.61
N ALA A 30 -32.92 -33.48 -12.19
CA ALA A 30 -31.50 -33.76 -12.27
C ALA A 30 -30.82 -32.51 -12.85
N PRO A 31 -29.61 -32.12 -12.37
CA PRO A 31 -28.91 -31.00 -12.98
C PRO A 31 -28.87 -31.24 -14.49
N ALA A 32 -29.40 -30.28 -15.25
CA ALA A 32 -29.37 -30.38 -16.70
C ALA A 32 -27.90 -30.57 -17.10
N ASP A 33 -27.60 -31.65 -17.83
CA ASP A 33 -26.24 -31.92 -18.32
C ASP A 33 -25.75 -30.68 -19.07
N ALA A 34 -24.49 -30.32 -18.83
CA ALA A 34 -23.93 -29.14 -19.46
C ALA A 34 -23.89 -29.32 -20.98
N LEU A 35 -24.62 -28.48 -21.73
CA LEU A 35 -24.64 -28.57 -23.19
C LEU A 35 -23.38 -27.93 -23.76
N THR A 36 -22.82 -28.55 -24.79
CA THR A 36 -21.67 -28.03 -25.52
C THR A 36 -22.08 -27.56 -26.92
N PHE A 37 -21.83 -26.29 -27.22
CA PHE A 37 -22.07 -25.67 -28.52
C PHE A 37 -20.73 -25.41 -29.21
N THR A 38 -20.46 -26.11 -30.31
CA THR A 38 -19.24 -25.91 -31.10
C THR A 38 -19.49 -24.89 -32.20
N VAL A 39 -18.69 -23.83 -32.23
CA VAL A 39 -18.73 -22.81 -33.28
C VAL A 39 -18.03 -23.34 -34.52
N THR A 40 -18.69 -23.27 -35.68
CA THR A 40 -18.20 -23.84 -36.95
C THR A 40 -17.93 -22.80 -38.04
N THR A 41 -18.27 -21.53 -37.80
CA THR A 41 -17.90 -20.40 -38.67
C THR A 41 -17.41 -19.21 -37.85
N SER A 42 -16.44 -18.45 -38.39
CA SER A 42 -15.98 -17.19 -37.80
C SER A 42 -16.80 -15.97 -38.23
N ALA A 43 -17.70 -16.15 -39.20
CA ALA A 43 -18.59 -15.09 -39.65
C ALA A 43 -19.67 -14.81 -38.60
N ASP A 44 -19.93 -13.52 -38.32
CA ASP A 44 -21.02 -13.07 -37.46
C ASP A 44 -22.37 -13.11 -38.22
N THR A 45 -22.85 -14.32 -38.48
CA THR A 45 -24.14 -14.58 -39.14
C THR A 45 -25.16 -15.13 -38.15
N VAL A 46 -26.44 -14.83 -38.39
CA VAL A 46 -27.57 -15.40 -37.64
C VAL A 46 -28.58 -15.94 -38.65
N SER A 47 -28.43 -17.21 -39.00
CA SER A 47 -29.23 -17.89 -40.01
C SER A 47 -29.36 -19.38 -39.69
N ALA A 48 -30.51 -19.77 -39.15
CA ALA A 48 -30.80 -21.16 -38.80
C ALA A 48 -30.75 -22.17 -39.97
N THR A 49 -30.58 -21.70 -41.21
CA THR A 49 -30.61 -22.51 -42.44
C THR A 49 -29.29 -22.57 -43.20
N ASP A 50 -28.25 -21.84 -42.76
CA ASP A 50 -26.96 -21.81 -43.48
C ASP A 50 -26.07 -23.03 -43.21
N GLY A 51 -26.45 -23.88 -42.24
CA GLY A 51 -25.76 -25.13 -41.93
C GLY A 51 -24.48 -24.96 -41.11
N VAL A 52 -24.17 -23.74 -40.67
CA VAL A 52 -23.05 -23.45 -39.77
C VAL A 52 -23.58 -22.95 -38.41
N ILE A 53 -22.67 -22.75 -37.46
CA ILE A 53 -22.95 -22.20 -36.14
C ILE A 53 -21.95 -21.07 -35.93
N SER A 54 -22.39 -19.83 -35.95
CA SER A 54 -21.58 -18.68 -35.56
C SER A 54 -21.44 -18.60 -34.03
N LEU A 55 -20.52 -17.76 -33.55
CA LEU A 55 -20.40 -17.48 -32.11
C LEU A 55 -21.70 -16.92 -31.53
N ARG A 56 -22.32 -15.96 -32.22
CA ARG A 56 -23.60 -15.37 -31.82
C ARG A 56 -24.71 -16.42 -31.73
N GLU A 57 -24.79 -17.33 -32.69
CA GLU A 57 -25.76 -18.43 -32.65
C GLU A 57 -25.51 -19.42 -31.52
N ALA A 58 -24.24 -19.67 -31.16
CA ALA A 58 -23.91 -20.51 -30.01
C ALA A 58 -24.39 -19.89 -28.69
N VAL A 59 -24.22 -18.57 -28.51
CA VAL A 59 -24.75 -17.83 -27.36
C VAL A 59 -26.29 -17.83 -27.36
N THR A 60 -26.93 -17.60 -28.51
CA THR A 60 -28.40 -17.69 -28.63
C THR A 60 -28.90 -19.08 -28.21
N ARG A 61 -28.20 -20.16 -28.58
CA ARG A 61 -28.55 -21.52 -28.15
C ARG A 61 -28.34 -21.71 -26.66
N ALA A 62 -27.24 -21.24 -26.08
CA ALA A 62 -27.02 -21.30 -24.63
C ALA A 62 -28.17 -20.61 -23.86
N ASN A 63 -28.68 -19.49 -24.37
CA ASN A 63 -29.84 -18.78 -23.80
C ASN A 63 -31.17 -19.56 -23.88
N THR A 64 -31.27 -20.63 -24.67
CA THR A 64 -32.52 -21.42 -24.78
C THR A 64 -32.63 -22.56 -23.77
N PHE A 65 -31.53 -22.93 -23.13
CA PHE A 65 -31.48 -24.06 -22.20
C PHE A 65 -31.09 -23.60 -20.80
N ALA A 66 -31.67 -24.23 -19.77
CA ALA A 66 -31.25 -24.02 -18.39
C ALA A 66 -29.99 -24.84 -18.07
N GLY A 67 -29.22 -24.41 -17.06
CA GLY A 67 -28.03 -25.11 -16.59
C GLY A 67 -26.72 -24.56 -17.14
N ASN A 68 -25.61 -25.14 -16.71
CA ASN A 68 -24.28 -24.70 -17.12
C ASN A 68 -24.04 -25.06 -18.60
N HIS A 69 -23.41 -24.20 -19.38
CA HIS A 69 -23.15 -24.44 -20.80
C HIS A 69 -21.71 -24.18 -21.17
N ARG A 70 -21.26 -24.83 -22.25
CA ARG A 70 -19.92 -24.66 -22.81
C ARG A 70 -19.98 -24.27 -24.27
N ILE A 71 -19.33 -23.18 -24.65
CA ILE A 71 -19.09 -22.80 -26.05
C ILE A 71 -17.65 -23.17 -26.40
N VAL A 72 -17.44 -23.86 -27.53
CA VAL A 72 -16.11 -24.27 -28.00
C VAL A 72 -15.79 -23.55 -29.29
N LEU A 73 -14.72 -22.77 -29.27
CA LEU A 73 -14.21 -22.06 -30.43
C LEU A 73 -13.23 -22.95 -31.22
N ALA A 74 -13.04 -22.60 -32.49
CA ALA A 74 -11.95 -23.12 -33.31
C ALA A 74 -10.63 -22.51 -32.79
N ALA A 75 -9.53 -23.26 -32.83
CA ALA A 75 -8.27 -22.78 -32.28
C ALA A 75 -7.73 -21.55 -33.05
N ALA A 76 -7.15 -20.59 -32.33
CA ALA A 76 -6.46 -19.42 -32.89
C ALA A 76 -7.27 -18.68 -33.98
N THR A 77 -8.59 -18.57 -33.80
CA THR A 77 -9.49 -18.00 -34.80
C THR A 77 -9.98 -16.63 -34.34
N THR A 78 -10.03 -15.67 -35.26
CA THR A 78 -10.65 -14.36 -35.01
C THR A 78 -12.13 -14.41 -35.41
N TYR A 79 -12.99 -14.14 -34.44
CA TYR A 79 -14.43 -13.96 -34.58
C TYR A 79 -14.73 -12.46 -34.61
N GLN A 80 -14.95 -11.93 -35.82
CA GLN A 80 -15.29 -10.52 -35.97
C GLN A 80 -16.78 -10.32 -35.73
N LEU A 81 -17.11 -9.57 -34.69
CA LEU A 81 -18.46 -9.09 -34.45
C LEU A 81 -18.68 -7.86 -35.37
N THR A 82 -19.61 -8.01 -36.31
CA THR A 82 -19.83 -7.05 -37.41
C THR A 82 -21.26 -6.52 -37.47
N ARG A 83 -22.18 -7.13 -36.71
CA ARG A 83 -23.58 -6.69 -36.65
C ARG A 83 -23.73 -5.52 -35.68
N CYS A 84 -23.86 -4.29 -36.17
CA CYS A 84 -24.17 -3.13 -35.35
C CYS A 84 -25.66 -3.07 -34.96
N GLY A 85 -25.94 -2.77 -33.69
CA GLY A 85 -27.26 -2.38 -33.19
C GLY A 85 -27.45 -0.86 -33.23
N VAL A 86 -28.66 -0.40 -32.86
CA VAL A 86 -28.90 1.01 -32.52
C VAL A 86 -29.45 1.01 -31.11
N GLY A 87 -28.62 1.42 -30.14
CA GLY A 87 -28.89 1.29 -28.72
C GLY A 87 -28.74 -0.15 -28.20
N GLU A 88 -28.54 -0.24 -26.88
CA GLU A 88 -28.36 -1.52 -26.17
C GLU A 88 -29.58 -2.41 -26.33
N GLU A 89 -29.33 -3.68 -26.65
CA GLU A 89 -30.38 -4.68 -26.75
C GLU A 89 -29.94 -5.97 -26.05
N ASP A 90 -30.47 -6.23 -24.85
CA ASP A 90 -30.12 -7.42 -24.07
C ASP A 90 -30.73 -8.73 -24.64
N LEU A 91 -30.62 -8.98 -25.96
CA LEU A 91 -31.23 -10.12 -26.67
C LEU A 91 -30.28 -10.83 -27.65
N ASN A 92 -29.00 -10.47 -27.71
CA ASN A 92 -27.93 -11.08 -28.51
C ASN A 92 -28.23 -11.10 -30.02
N ARG A 93 -28.84 -10.03 -30.54
CA ARG A 93 -29.20 -9.83 -31.97
C ARG A 93 -28.12 -9.03 -32.72
N SER A 94 -27.45 -8.11 -32.07
CA SER A 94 -26.42 -7.21 -32.57
C SER A 94 -25.41 -6.90 -31.46
N GLY A 95 -24.41 -6.10 -31.80
CA GLY A 95 -23.48 -5.56 -30.82
C GLY A 95 -22.65 -6.64 -30.15
N ASP A 96 -22.70 -6.62 -28.83
CA ASP A 96 -22.02 -7.56 -27.95
C ASP A 96 -22.67 -8.96 -27.99
N LEU A 97 -22.36 -9.82 -27.00
CA LEU A 97 -22.84 -11.18 -26.93
C LEU A 97 -23.58 -11.41 -25.61
N ASP A 98 -24.89 -11.16 -25.59
CA ASP A 98 -25.68 -11.33 -24.36
C ASP A 98 -25.92 -12.78 -23.98
N TYR A 99 -25.38 -13.18 -22.84
CA TYR A 99 -25.79 -14.35 -22.10
C TYR A 99 -26.77 -13.99 -20.98
N ARG A 100 -27.97 -14.56 -21.05
CA ARG A 100 -29.11 -14.25 -20.16
C ARG A 100 -29.45 -15.39 -19.21
N GLY A 101 -28.68 -16.49 -19.28
CA GLY A 101 -28.80 -17.59 -18.34
C GLY A 101 -28.37 -17.16 -16.93
N ASN A 102 -28.83 -17.90 -15.94
CA ASN A 102 -28.54 -17.66 -14.52
C ASN A 102 -27.56 -18.70 -13.95
N SER A 103 -26.69 -19.22 -14.81
CA SER A 103 -25.80 -20.35 -14.57
C SER A 103 -24.44 -20.08 -15.23
N THR A 104 -23.51 -21.03 -15.12
CA THR A 104 -22.17 -20.84 -15.68
C THR A 104 -22.19 -20.95 -17.21
N LEU A 105 -21.59 -19.99 -17.90
CA LEU A 105 -21.21 -20.08 -19.30
C LEU A 105 -19.69 -20.18 -19.41
N THR A 106 -19.19 -21.30 -19.93
CA THR A 106 -17.76 -21.50 -20.18
C THR A 106 -17.44 -21.31 -21.66
N ILE A 107 -16.52 -20.41 -22.00
CA ILE A 107 -15.98 -20.23 -23.34
C ILE A 107 -14.60 -20.87 -23.41
N ALA A 108 -14.50 -21.96 -24.17
CA ALA A 108 -13.23 -22.59 -24.49
C ALA A 108 -12.65 -21.96 -25.73
N ALA A 109 -11.87 -20.89 -25.55
CA ALA A 109 -11.44 -20.04 -26.65
C ALA A 109 -10.26 -20.60 -27.44
N LYS A 110 -9.34 -21.34 -26.80
CA LYS A 110 -8.18 -21.97 -27.46
C LYS A 110 -7.33 -20.96 -28.25
N GLY A 111 -7.02 -19.83 -27.63
CA GLY A 111 -6.23 -18.74 -28.23
C GLY A 111 -7.00 -17.92 -29.26
N SER A 112 -8.34 -17.95 -29.23
CA SER A 112 -9.17 -17.21 -30.18
C SER A 112 -9.37 -15.76 -29.78
N THR A 113 -9.66 -14.94 -30.77
CA THR A 113 -9.94 -13.51 -30.59
C THR A 113 -11.40 -13.21 -30.90
N ILE A 114 -12.09 -12.51 -30.00
CA ILE A 114 -13.34 -11.80 -30.29
C ILE A 114 -12.95 -10.36 -30.59
N GLN A 115 -13.27 -9.89 -31.80
CA GLN A 115 -12.91 -8.54 -32.23
C GLN A 115 -14.16 -7.77 -32.63
N GLN A 116 -14.41 -6.66 -31.94
CA GLN A 116 -15.44 -5.72 -32.34
C GLN A 116 -14.91 -4.79 -33.43
N THR A 117 -15.55 -4.83 -34.60
CA THR A 117 -15.14 -4.04 -35.78
C THR A 117 -16.25 -3.13 -36.30
N CYS A 118 -17.41 -3.20 -35.66
CA CYS A 118 -18.61 -2.56 -36.11
C CYS A 118 -18.55 -1.04 -35.75
N VAL A 119 -19.07 -0.16 -36.61
CA VAL A 119 -18.99 1.32 -36.43
C VAL A 119 -20.36 1.84 -36.02
N ASP A 120 -20.44 2.56 -34.90
CA ASP A 120 -21.71 3.08 -34.38
C ASP A 120 -22.37 4.03 -35.38
N GLY A 121 -23.63 3.74 -35.73
CA GLY A 121 -24.43 4.50 -36.70
C GLY A 121 -24.93 5.86 -36.21
N GLY A 122 -24.35 6.42 -35.14
CA GLY A 122 -24.86 7.60 -34.43
C GLY A 122 -26.03 7.24 -33.49
N GLY A 123 -25.74 7.10 -32.19
CA GLY A 123 -26.66 6.69 -31.12
C GLY A 123 -25.89 6.35 -29.84
N THR A 124 -26.55 5.86 -28.79
CA THR A 124 -25.82 5.13 -27.72
C THR A 124 -25.18 3.91 -28.38
N PRO A 125 -23.85 3.71 -28.26
CA PRO A 125 -23.19 2.53 -28.80
C PRO A 125 -23.86 1.25 -28.28
N ASP A 126 -23.68 0.15 -29.00
CA ASP A 126 -24.00 -1.24 -28.60
C ASP A 126 -22.80 -2.11 -29.04
N ARG A 127 -21.61 -1.79 -28.52
CA ARG A 127 -20.31 -2.31 -28.98
C ARG A 127 -19.57 -3.00 -27.84
N GLY A 128 -20.26 -3.77 -27.01
CA GLY A 128 -19.60 -4.60 -26.00
C GLY A 128 -18.92 -5.83 -26.61
N GLY A 129 -18.11 -6.56 -25.85
CA GLY A 129 -17.60 -7.87 -26.27
C GLY A 129 -18.55 -9.01 -25.87
N ILE A 130 -18.63 -9.28 -24.57
CA ILE A 130 -19.53 -10.28 -23.97
C ILE A 130 -20.25 -9.65 -22.79
N GLU A 131 -21.57 -9.84 -22.71
CA GLU A 131 -22.36 -9.43 -21.55
C GLU A 131 -23.05 -10.63 -20.88
N THR A 132 -23.01 -10.67 -19.55
CA THR A 132 -23.95 -11.50 -18.77
C THR A 132 -24.91 -10.59 -18.02
N THR A 133 -26.22 -10.76 -18.24
CA THR A 133 -27.25 -9.88 -17.66
C THR A 133 -27.82 -10.36 -16.33
N ASN A 134 -27.41 -11.54 -15.85
CA ASN A 134 -27.93 -12.13 -14.62
C ASN A 134 -26.87 -12.18 -13.51
N ALA A 135 -27.20 -11.66 -12.33
CA ALA A 135 -26.30 -11.66 -11.17
C ALA A 135 -25.93 -13.05 -10.64
N ALA A 136 -26.69 -14.09 -10.98
CA ALA A 136 -26.36 -15.48 -10.65
C ALA A 136 -25.49 -16.17 -11.71
N ALA A 137 -25.20 -15.53 -12.84
CA ALA A 137 -24.36 -16.10 -13.89
C ALA A 137 -22.88 -16.10 -13.47
N THR A 138 -22.12 -16.99 -14.10
CA THR A 138 -20.65 -16.95 -14.04
C THR A 138 -20.12 -17.10 -15.46
N LEU A 139 -19.36 -16.11 -15.93
CA LEU A 139 -18.64 -16.21 -17.19
C LEU A 139 -17.26 -16.78 -16.90
N VAL A 140 -16.92 -17.91 -17.52
CA VAL A 140 -15.58 -18.51 -17.47
C VAL A 140 -14.99 -18.47 -18.86
N ALA A 141 -13.84 -17.81 -19.05
CA ALA A 141 -13.18 -17.76 -20.35
C ALA A 141 -11.67 -17.95 -20.23
N ASN A 142 -11.15 -18.95 -20.96
CA ASN A 142 -9.74 -19.32 -20.92
C ASN A 142 -9.11 -19.19 -22.31
N ASP A 143 -7.87 -18.72 -22.37
CA ASP A 143 -7.12 -18.47 -23.61
C ASP A 143 -7.88 -17.55 -24.58
N LEU A 144 -8.62 -16.57 -24.05
CA LEU A 144 -9.48 -15.69 -24.84
C LEU A 144 -8.84 -14.32 -25.01
N THR A 145 -8.85 -13.81 -26.25
CA THR A 145 -8.52 -12.43 -26.53
C THR A 145 -9.78 -11.61 -26.86
N ILE A 146 -9.93 -10.41 -26.31
CA ILE A 146 -11.00 -9.46 -26.69
C ILE A 146 -10.42 -8.08 -26.97
N THR A 147 -10.84 -7.47 -28.09
CA THR A 147 -10.37 -6.14 -28.52
C THR A 147 -11.39 -5.37 -29.36
N GLY A 148 -11.26 -4.04 -29.38
CA GLY A 148 -12.03 -3.12 -30.24
C GLY A 148 -13.45 -2.81 -29.74
N ALA A 149 -13.79 -3.24 -28.51
CA ALA A 149 -15.07 -2.93 -27.90
C ALA A 149 -15.20 -1.44 -27.60
N GLY A 150 -16.42 -0.90 -27.68
CA GLY A 150 -16.79 0.48 -27.35
C GLY A 150 -17.69 0.62 -26.12
N LEU A 151 -18.09 -0.49 -25.48
CA LEU A 151 -18.90 -0.54 -24.25
C LEU A 151 -18.40 -1.60 -23.27
N SER A 152 -17.08 -1.62 -23.04
CA SER A 152 -16.35 -2.65 -22.30
C SER A 152 -16.16 -3.95 -23.10
N ALA A 153 -15.01 -4.59 -22.92
CA ALA A 153 -14.77 -5.91 -23.51
C ALA A 153 -15.65 -6.98 -22.87
N ILE A 154 -15.88 -6.88 -21.56
CA ILE A 154 -16.71 -7.80 -20.78
C ILE A 154 -17.59 -7.01 -19.80
N THR A 155 -18.88 -7.31 -19.78
CA THR A 155 -19.81 -6.86 -18.75
C THR A 155 -20.37 -8.08 -18.01
N ALA A 156 -20.11 -8.20 -16.72
CA ALA A 156 -20.56 -9.33 -15.91
C ALA A 156 -21.46 -8.85 -14.76
N ALA A 157 -22.78 -9.04 -14.88
CA ALA A 157 -23.69 -8.82 -13.76
C ALA A 157 -23.45 -9.78 -12.58
N GLY A 158 -22.94 -10.99 -12.87
CA GLY A 158 -22.53 -11.97 -11.88
C GLY A 158 -21.00 -12.06 -11.76
N ASN A 159 -20.49 -13.29 -11.67
CA ASN A 159 -19.05 -13.54 -11.50
C ASN A 159 -18.31 -13.62 -12.85
N LEU A 160 -17.03 -13.26 -12.82
CA LEU A 160 -16.11 -13.39 -13.94
C LEU A 160 -14.90 -14.23 -13.52
N GLU A 161 -14.58 -15.25 -14.30
CA GLU A 161 -13.36 -16.06 -14.16
C GLU A 161 -12.58 -16.03 -15.47
N LEU A 162 -11.36 -15.49 -15.42
CA LEU A 162 -10.44 -15.40 -16.55
C LEU A 162 -9.13 -16.11 -16.23
N ASP A 163 -8.65 -16.87 -17.21
CA ASP A 163 -7.42 -17.64 -17.13
C ASP A 163 -6.68 -17.54 -18.47
N ASN A 164 -5.45 -17.01 -18.45
CA ASN A 164 -4.67 -16.78 -19.67
C ASN A 164 -5.42 -15.94 -20.73
N ALA A 165 -6.12 -14.89 -20.29
CA ALA A 165 -6.88 -14.01 -21.18
C ALA A 165 -6.06 -12.77 -21.59
N THR A 166 -6.40 -12.17 -22.74
CA THR A 166 -5.80 -10.90 -23.20
C THR A 166 -6.90 -9.93 -23.61
N ILE A 167 -7.08 -8.87 -22.83
CA ILE A 167 -8.12 -7.86 -23.02
C ILE A 167 -7.45 -6.54 -23.35
N TYR A 168 -7.57 -6.07 -24.60
CA TYR A 168 -6.80 -4.88 -25.01
C TYR A 168 -7.50 -3.96 -26.01
N ASP A 169 -7.12 -2.69 -25.99
CA ASP A 169 -7.66 -1.64 -26.87
C ASP A 169 -9.19 -1.61 -26.90
N ASN A 170 -9.79 -1.67 -25.70
CA ASN A 170 -11.23 -1.57 -25.52
C ASN A 170 -11.58 -0.25 -24.83
N LEU A 171 -12.70 0.34 -25.22
CA LEU A 171 -13.26 1.55 -24.63
C LEU A 171 -14.56 1.19 -23.90
N GLY A 172 -14.82 1.83 -22.77
CA GLY A 172 -16.11 1.75 -22.10
C GLY A 172 -16.42 2.95 -21.22
N ALA A 173 -17.67 3.04 -20.77
CA ALA A 173 -18.08 4.11 -19.88
C ALA A 173 -17.52 3.91 -18.47
N PHE A 174 -17.73 2.72 -17.90
CA PHE A 174 -17.30 2.36 -16.55
C PHE A 174 -15.96 1.63 -16.55
N ALA A 175 -15.77 0.65 -17.45
CA ALA A 175 -14.48 -0.02 -17.64
C ALA A 175 -14.22 -0.23 -19.13
N GLY A 176 -12.96 -0.12 -19.58
CA GLY A 176 -12.60 -0.49 -20.94
C GLY A 176 -12.48 -1.99 -21.08
N GLY A 177 -11.76 -2.64 -20.16
CA GLY A 177 -11.56 -4.09 -20.17
C GLY A 177 -12.78 -4.86 -19.66
N ALA A 178 -13.01 -4.86 -18.35
CA ALA A 178 -14.10 -5.60 -17.73
C ALA A 178 -14.84 -4.80 -16.64
N TYR A 179 -16.17 -4.82 -16.68
CA TYR A 179 -17.04 -4.31 -15.62
C TYR A 179 -17.76 -5.47 -14.94
N VAL A 180 -17.53 -5.67 -13.65
CA VAL A 180 -18.00 -6.85 -12.90
C VAL A 180 -18.77 -6.41 -11.66
N GLN A 181 -20.06 -6.77 -11.56
CA GLN A 181 -20.87 -6.49 -10.37
C GLN A 181 -20.79 -7.60 -9.32
N GLY A 182 -20.41 -8.81 -9.71
CA GLY A 182 -20.08 -9.89 -8.77
C GLY A 182 -18.59 -9.89 -8.43
N SER A 183 -18.02 -11.08 -8.27
CA SER A 183 -16.58 -11.25 -8.03
C SER A 183 -15.82 -11.53 -9.31
N ALA A 184 -14.66 -10.90 -9.47
CA ALA A 184 -13.69 -11.18 -10.53
C ALA A 184 -12.56 -12.08 -9.99
N THR A 185 -12.30 -13.20 -10.65
CA THR A 185 -11.09 -14.01 -10.46
C THR A 185 -10.29 -13.99 -11.75
N ILE A 186 -9.07 -13.47 -11.70
CA ILE A 186 -8.24 -13.24 -12.88
C ILE A 186 -6.86 -13.83 -12.64
N THR A 187 -6.46 -14.78 -13.48
CA THR A 187 -5.17 -15.46 -13.39
C THR A 187 -4.45 -15.43 -14.74
N ASP A 188 -3.12 -15.29 -14.73
CA ASP A 188 -2.27 -15.36 -15.92
C ASP A 188 -2.71 -14.44 -17.07
N SER A 189 -3.40 -13.33 -16.77
CA SER A 189 -4.11 -12.55 -17.77
C SER A 189 -3.49 -11.17 -17.98
N THR A 190 -3.73 -10.60 -19.16
CA THR A 190 -3.25 -9.26 -19.53
C THR A 190 -4.40 -8.34 -19.88
N PHE A 191 -4.42 -7.16 -19.27
CA PHE A 191 -5.31 -6.04 -19.59
C PHE A 191 -4.45 -4.87 -20.06
N SER A 192 -4.51 -4.50 -21.35
CA SER A 192 -3.63 -3.45 -21.87
C SER A 192 -4.29 -2.42 -22.78
N GLY A 193 -3.95 -1.14 -22.63
CA GLY A 193 -4.47 -0.09 -23.53
C GLY A 193 -5.98 0.09 -23.48
N ASN A 194 -6.64 -0.39 -22.41
CA ASN A 194 -8.08 -0.22 -22.26
C ASN A 194 -8.39 1.16 -21.64
N GLU A 195 -9.47 1.77 -22.09
CA GLU A 195 -9.87 3.12 -21.72
C GLU A 195 -11.28 3.14 -21.13
N ALA A 196 -11.45 3.84 -20.01
CA ALA A 196 -12.73 4.09 -19.38
C ALA A 196 -12.97 5.59 -19.19
N VAL A 197 -14.24 6.00 -19.32
CA VAL A 197 -14.64 7.40 -19.12
C VAL A 197 -14.83 7.75 -17.64
N ILE A 198 -15.16 6.78 -16.78
CA ILE A 198 -15.56 7.06 -15.38
C ILE A 198 -14.71 6.33 -14.34
N ALA A 199 -14.31 5.08 -14.57
CA ALA A 199 -13.60 4.29 -13.55
C ALA A 199 -12.40 3.56 -14.15
N GLY A 200 -12.13 2.33 -13.70
CA GLY A 200 -10.92 1.57 -14.03
C GLY A 200 -10.81 1.26 -15.51
N GLY A 201 -9.73 1.71 -16.17
CA GLY A 201 -9.51 1.46 -17.59
C GLY A 201 -9.51 -0.04 -17.94
N GLY A 202 -8.81 -0.84 -17.15
CA GLY A 202 -8.74 -2.30 -17.30
C GLY A 202 -9.89 -3.03 -16.61
N LEU A 203 -10.13 -2.77 -15.33
CA LEU A 203 -11.13 -3.50 -14.53
C LEU A 203 -11.90 -2.56 -13.59
N THR A 204 -13.20 -2.74 -13.51
CA THR A 204 -14.00 -2.22 -12.40
C THR A 204 -14.78 -3.39 -11.77
N ALA A 205 -14.65 -3.58 -10.45
CA ALA A 205 -15.29 -4.68 -9.75
C ALA A 205 -15.63 -4.37 -8.29
N ASP A 206 -16.66 -5.02 -7.73
CA ASP A 206 -16.91 -4.95 -6.29
C ASP A 206 -15.83 -5.73 -5.51
N PHE A 207 -15.50 -6.93 -5.99
CA PHE A 207 -14.48 -7.81 -5.41
C PHE A 207 -13.56 -8.35 -6.51
N ALA A 208 -12.26 -8.32 -6.31
CA ALA A 208 -11.31 -8.93 -7.24
C ALA A 208 -10.21 -9.72 -6.54
N THR A 209 -9.97 -10.93 -7.03
CA THR A 209 -8.78 -11.72 -6.75
C THR A 209 -7.99 -11.85 -8.04
N ILE A 210 -6.77 -11.32 -8.03
CA ILE A 210 -5.92 -11.22 -9.21
C ILE A 210 -4.56 -11.85 -8.90
N THR A 211 -4.10 -12.75 -9.77
CA THR A 211 -2.82 -13.44 -9.58
C THR A 211 -2.08 -13.56 -10.92
N ASP A 212 -0.76 -13.43 -10.89
CA ASP A 212 0.13 -13.63 -12.05
C ASP A 212 -0.32 -12.83 -13.30
N SER A 213 -0.88 -11.65 -13.10
CA SER A 213 -1.55 -10.89 -14.17
C SER A 213 -0.91 -9.52 -14.39
N THR A 214 -1.10 -8.97 -15.59
CA THR A 214 -0.54 -7.67 -15.99
C THR A 214 -1.64 -6.69 -16.38
N PHE A 215 -1.63 -5.49 -15.80
CA PHE A 215 -2.44 -4.36 -16.22
C PHE A 215 -1.51 -3.24 -16.70
N SER A 216 -1.47 -2.98 -18.01
CA SER A 216 -0.51 -2.04 -18.59
C SER A 216 -1.11 -0.98 -19.51
N GLY A 217 -0.70 0.28 -19.38
CA GLY A 217 -1.11 1.34 -20.30
C GLY A 217 -2.63 1.58 -20.35
N ASN A 218 -3.38 1.18 -19.31
CA ASN A 218 -4.82 1.42 -19.25
C ASN A 218 -5.07 2.85 -18.77
N THR A 219 -6.18 3.43 -19.19
CA THR A 219 -6.57 4.76 -18.74
C THR A 219 -7.98 4.79 -18.18
N GLY A 220 -8.12 5.31 -16.96
CA GLY A 220 -9.39 5.44 -16.26
C GLY A 220 -9.82 6.88 -16.04
N GLY A 221 -11.12 7.06 -15.81
CA GLY A 221 -11.78 8.36 -15.72
C GLY A 221 -12.03 8.83 -14.29
N GLY A 222 -11.01 8.84 -13.44
CA GLY A 222 -11.08 9.41 -12.10
C GLY A 222 -11.03 8.42 -10.94
N TYR A 223 -11.18 7.12 -11.23
CA TYR A 223 -10.95 6.05 -10.26
C TYR A 223 -10.13 4.96 -10.91
N GLY A 224 -8.82 4.90 -10.64
CA GLY A 224 -7.98 3.80 -11.12
C GLY A 224 -7.60 3.91 -12.59
N GLY A 225 -6.33 4.05 -12.96
CA GLY A 225 -5.95 3.90 -14.37
C GLY A 225 -6.08 2.44 -14.85
N ALA A 226 -5.56 1.52 -14.05
CA ALA A 226 -5.70 0.08 -14.27
C ALA A 226 -7.05 -0.43 -13.78
N MET A 227 -7.37 -0.16 -12.51
CA MET A 227 -8.53 -0.78 -11.89
C MET A 227 -9.16 0.06 -10.78
N ALA A 228 -10.48 -0.07 -10.64
CA ALA A 228 -11.28 0.45 -9.54
C ALA A 228 -12.00 -0.70 -8.84
N VAL A 229 -11.62 -1.02 -7.59
CA VAL A 229 -12.11 -2.23 -6.91
C VAL A 229 -12.57 -1.95 -5.49
N GLY A 230 -13.72 -2.47 -5.06
CA GLY A 230 -14.15 -2.34 -3.66
C GLY A 230 -13.20 -3.04 -2.68
N GLU A 231 -13.02 -4.35 -2.86
CA GLU A 231 -12.08 -5.19 -2.10
C GLU A 231 -11.13 -5.95 -3.05
N LEU A 232 -9.82 -5.79 -2.84
CA LEU A 232 -8.77 -6.33 -3.71
C LEU A 232 -7.85 -7.30 -2.99
N THR A 233 -7.64 -8.48 -3.58
CA THR A 233 -6.46 -9.32 -3.33
C THR A 233 -5.63 -9.38 -4.61
N LEU A 234 -4.42 -8.84 -4.58
CA LEU A 234 -3.51 -8.78 -5.73
C LEU A 234 -2.18 -9.44 -5.39
N THR A 235 -1.83 -10.48 -6.14
CA THR A 235 -0.63 -11.29 -5.85
C THR A 235 0.21 -11.48 -7.11
N SER A 236 1.54 -11.38 -6.99
CA SER A 236 2.49 -11.75 -8.06
C SER A 236 2.19 -11.09 -9.40
N SER A 237 1.70 -9.85 -9.38
CA SER A 237 1.16 -9.18 -10.57
C SER A 237 1.93 -7.91 -10.93
N THR A 238 1.64 -7.34 -12.10
CA THR A 238 2.28 -6.11 -12.59
C THR A 238 1.24 -5.07 -12.98
N ILE A 239 1.37 -3.85 -12.43
CA ILE A 239 0.55 -2.67 -12.75
C ILE A 239 1.48 -1.59 -13.32
N ASP A 240 1.50 -1.45 -14.64
CA ASP A 240 2.54 -0.69 -15.36
C ASP A 240 1.96 0.43 -16.24
N GLY A 241 2.44 1.67 -16.06
CA GLY A 241 2.17 2.75 -17.01
C GLY A 241 0.69 3.13 -17.14
N ASN A 242 -0.13 2.93 -16.10
CA ASN A 242 -1.56 3.25 -16.15
C ASN A 242 -1.80 4.71 -15.74
N THR A 243 -2.92 5.28 -16.19
CA THR A 243 -3.21 6.71 -15.96
C THR A 243 -4.63 6.92 -15.48
N ALA A 244 -4.83 7.74 -14.45
CA ALA A 244 -6.14 8.26 -14.06
C ALA A 244 -6.23 9.76 -14.44
N ARG A 245 -7.21 10.11 -15.29
CA ARG A 245 -7.37 11.48 -15.85
C ARG A 245 -8.60 12.21 -15.29
N LEU A 246 -8.51 13.53 -15.14
CA LEU A 246 -9.57 14.38 -14.59
C LEU A 246 -10.73 14.59 -15.56
N LEU A 247 -11.92 14.10 -15.20
CA LEU A 247 -13.18 14.36 -15.90
C LEU A 247 -14.25 15.00 -15.00
N GLY A 248 -13.83 15.99 -14.20
CA GLY A 248 -14.75 16.82 -13.39
C GLY A 248 -15.01 16.34 -11.96
N SER A 249 -14.36 15.25 -11.53
CA SER A 249 -14.31 14.74 -10.15
C SER A 249 -12.85 14.61 -9.70
N SER A 250 -12.55 14.72 -8.40
CA SER A 250 -11.21 14.45 -7.85
C SER A 250 -10.74 13.06 -8.31
N SER A 251 -9.69 13.00 -9.11
CA SER A 251 -9.25 11.79 -9.82
C SER A 251 -8.09 11.11 -9.14
N SER A 252 -8.29 9.88 -8.70
CA SER A 252 -7.40 9.21 -7.77
C SER A 252 -6.99 7.81 -8.24
N GLY A 253 -5.80 7.36 -7.82
CA GLY A 253 -5.33 6.00 -8.10
C GLY A 253 -4.83 5.84 -9.53
N GLY A 254 -3.66 6.36 -9.88
CA GLY A 254 -3.14 6.29 -11.25
C GLY A 254 -2.98 4.85 -11.74
N GLY A 255 -2.58 3.93 -10.85
CA GLY A 255 -2.65 2.50 -11.05
C GLY A 255 -3.98 1.95 -10.53
N ILE A 256 -4.10 1.89 -9.21
CA ILE A 256 -5.20 1.24 -8.50
C ILE A 256 -5.98 2.26 -7.69
N TYR A 257 -7.29 2.25 -7.83
CA TYR A 257 -8.20 2.81 -6.83
C TYR A 257 -8.91 1.67 -6.12
N LEU A 258 -8.87 1.63 -4.79
CA LEU A 258 -9.53 0.59 -4.01
C LEU A 258 -10.20 1.10 -2.74
N GLY A 259 -11.18 0.35 -2.24
CA GLY A 259 -11.66 0.48 -0.86
C GLY A 259 -10.61 -0.08 0.10
N THR A 260 -10.66 -1.39 0.33
CA THR A 260 -9.69 -2.12 1.15
C THR A 260 -8.98 -3.21 0.34
N GLY A 261 -7.79 -3.64 0.76
CA GLY A 261 -7.15 -4.75 0.08
C GLY A 261 -5.80 -5.20 0.63
N THR A 262 -5.33 -6.29 0.05
CA THR A 262 -3.98 -6.83 0.26
C THR A 262 -3.26 -6.92 -1.08
N ILE A 263 -2.05 -6.35 -1.12
CA ILE A 263 -1.15 -6.42 -2.28
C ILE A 263 0.11 -7.17 -1.84
N THR A 264 0.48 -8.21 -2.58
CA THR A 264 1.61 -9.07 -2.24
C THR A 264 2.45 -9.39 -3.47
N ASP A 265 3.78 -9.36 -3.33
CA ASP A 265 4.73 -9.74 -4.38
C ASP A 265 4.46 -9.06 -5.74
N THR A 266 3.97 -7.81 -5.71
CA THR A 266 3.45 -7.12 -6.90
C THR A 266 4.34 -5.93 -7.25
N THR A 267 4.49 -5.66 -8.55
CA THR A 267 5.17 -4.46 -9.06
C THR A 267 4.16 -3.44 -9.54
N LEU A 268 4.22 -2.22 -9.00
CA LEU A 268 3.44 -1.07 -9.44
C LEU A 268 4.41 0.02 -9.92
N THR A 269 4.45 0.25 -11.23
CA THR A 269 5.44 1.14 -11.83
C THR A 269 4.88 2.09 -12.89
N GLY A 270 5.43 3.31 -12.97
CA GLY A 270 5.10 4.29 -14.01
C GLY A 270 3.64 4.74 -14.02
N ASN A 271 2.88 4.54 -12.95
CA ASN A 271 1.46 4.92 -12.92
C ASN A 271 1.29 6.39 -12.55
N THR A 272 0.30 7.07 -13.15
CA THR A 272 0.11 8.52 -13.04
C THR A 272 -1.32 8.91 -12.66
N ALA A 273 -1.47 9.77 -11.65
CA ALA A 273 -2.75 10.37 -11.25
C ALA A 273 -2.70 11.90 -11.32
N GLU A 274 -3.78 12.52 -11.78
CA GLU A 274 -3.94 14.00 -11.76
C GLU A 274 -4.37 14.56 -10.38
N VAL A 275 -4.62 13.71 -9.37
CA VAL A 275 -4.79 14.11 -7.96
C VAL A 275 -3.90 13.24 -7.08
N SER A 276 -4.44 12.35 -6.24
CA SER A 276 -3.66 11.57 -5.26
C SER A 276 -3.52 10.11 -5.66
N GLY A 277 -2.47 9.45 -5.14
CA GLY A 277 -2.29 8.01 -5.31
C GLY A 277 -1.81 7.65 -6.71
N GLY A 278 -0.61 8.11 -7.11
CA GLY A 278 -0.07 7.82 -8.45
C GLY A 278 -0.02 6.32 -8.75
N GLY A 279 0.49 5.53 -7.81
CA GLY A 279 0.42 4.07 -7.82
C GLY A 279 -0.92 3.58 -7.29
N ILE A 280 -1.22 3.91 -6.03
CA ILE A 280 -2.36 3.39 -5.29
C ILE A 280 -3.09 4.52 -4.57
N HIS A 281 -4.42 4.54 -4.68
CA HIS A 281 -5.31 5.25 -3.76
C HIS A 281 -6.20 4.25 -3.03
N ALA A 282 -6.08 4.15 -1.71
CA ALA A 282 -6.94 3.34 -0.85
C ALA A 282 -7.90 4.22 -0.03
N ALA A 283 -9.20 3.98 -0.14
CA ALA A 283 -10.22 4.70 0.62
C ALA A 283 -10.38 4.16 2.06
N ASP A 284 -9.99 2.91 2.29
CA ASP A 284 -9.97 2.23 3.60
C ASP A 284 -8.59 1.58 3.83
N GLU A 285 -8.50 0.68 4.81
CA GLU A 285 -7.25 0.06 5.25
C GLU A 285 -6.62 -0.79 4.14
N ILE A 286 -5.30 -0.70 4.00
CA ILE A 286 -4.53 -1.47 3.02
C ILE A 286 -3.28 -2.11 3.64
N THR A 287 -3.00 -3.35 3.23
CA THR A 287 -1.74 -4.04 3.55
C THR A 287 -0.95 -4.32 2.26
N ILE A 288 0.32 -3.97 2.27
CA ILE A 288 1.26 -4.18 1.16
C ILE A 288 2.46 -4.97 1.68
N SER A 289 2.82 -6.06 1.00
CA SER A 289 3.96 -6.88 1.38
C SER A 289 4.77 -7.38 0.18
N GLY A 290 6.09 -7.54 0.32
CA GLY A 290 6.93 -8.12 -0.73
C GLY A 290 6.93 -7.35 -2.06
N SER A 291 6.48 -6.09 -2.07
CA SER A 291 6.06 -5.40 -3.30
C SER A 291 7.00 -4.26 -3.66
N THR A 292 7.01 -3.88 -4.94
CA THR A 292 7.77 -2.75 -5.46
C THR A 292 6.82 -1.68 -5.99
N ILE A 293 6.91 -0.47 -5.44
CA ILE A 293 6.15 0.72 -5.86
C ILE A 293 7.16 1.75 -6.36
N ASP A 294 7.32 1.83 -7.68
CA ASP A 294 8.44 2.56 -8.29
C ASP A 294 8.02 3.53 -9.39
N THR A 295 8.57 4.75 -9.42
CA THR A 295 8.35 5.74 -10.50
C THR A 295 6.88 6.11 -10.75
N ASN A 296 6.03 6.04 -9.72
CA ASN A 296 4.66 6.51 -9.82
C ASN A 296 4.59 8.03 -9.55
N SER A 297 3.62 8.70 -10.15
CA SER A 297 3.49 10.16 -10.11
C SER A 297 2.08 10.60 -9.74
N SER A 298 1.98 11.60 -8.86
CA SER A 298 0.72 12.25 -8.53
C SER A 298 0.86 13.77 -8.61
N ASP A 299 -0.18 14.45 -9.11
CA ASP A 299 -0.23 15.92 -9.14
C ASP A 299 -0.64 16.54 -7.79
N ASP A 300 -0.94 15.72 -6.78
CA ASP A 300 -1.27 16.14 -5.41
C ASP A 300 -0.45 15.30 -4.40
N ASP A 301 -1.07 14.41 -3.65
CA ASP A 301 -0.44 13.64 -2.57
C ASP A 301 -0.17 12.17 -2.93
N GLY A 302 0.75 11.54 -2.18
CA GLY A 302 0.89 10.08 -2.10
C GLY A 302 1.21 9.44 -3.44
N ALA A 303 2.34 9.77 -4.06
CA ALA A 303 2.60 9.33 -5.42
C ALA A 303 2.79 7.82 -5.54
N GLY A 304 3.47 7.17 -4.60
CA GLY A 304 3.46 5.71 -4.51
C GLY A 304 2.13 5.20 -3.94
N LEU A 305 1.82 5.64 -2.72
CA LEU A 305 0.62 5.27 -1.98
C LEU A 305 -0.06 6.50 -1.37
N TYR A 306 -1.37 6.62 -1.58
CA TYR A 306 -2.26 7.47 -0.79
C TYR A 306 -3.30 6.60 -0.08
N ALA A 307 -3.47 6.75 1.24
CA ALA A 307 -4.51 6.03 1.99
C ALA A 307 -5.31 6.98 2.90
N GLU A 308 -6.64 6.89 2.86
CA GLU A 308 -7.54 7.72 3.67
C GLU A 308 -7.67 7.25 5.13
N THR A 309 -7.21 6.03 5.43
CA THR A 309 -7.21 5.46 6.78
C THR A 309 -5.83 4.92 7.12
N ASP A 310 -5.72 3.71 7.66
CA ASP A 310 -4.46 3.10 8.07
C ASP A 310 -3.81 2.33 6.89
N ALA A 311 -2.49 2.24 6.90
CA ALA A 311 -1.74 1.44 5.94
C ALA A 311 -0.57 0.72 6.60
N THR A 312 -0.33 -0.52 6.16
CA THR A 312 0.85 -1.30 6.51
C THR A 312 1.65 -1.62 5.27
N VAL A 313 2.95 -1.35 5.30
CA VAL A 313 3.90 -1.65 4.23
C VAL A 313 5.06 -2.46 4.81
N ALA A 314 5.17 -3.72 4.41
CA ALA A 314 6.18 -4.64 4.92
C ALA A 314 7.04 -5.23 3.79
N ASP A 315 8.32 -5.53 4.06
CA ASP A 315 9.19 -6.26 3.13
C ASP A 315 9.18 -5.70 1.68
N SER A 316 9.05 -4.38 1.54
CA SER A 316 8.73 -3.74 0.26
C SER A 316 9.79 -2.71 -0.15
N THR A 317 9.66 -2.18 -1.37
CA THR A 317 10.45 -1.05 -1.85
C THR A 317 9.53 0.03 -2.41
N LEU A 318 9.64 1.24 -1.88
CA LEU A 318 8.98 2.45 -2.39
C LEU A 318 10.06 3.36 -2.96
N SER A 319 10.14 3.47 -4.29
CA SER A 319 11.24 4.20 -4.93
C SER A 319 10.85 5.17 -6.02
N ASN A 320 11.58 6.27 -6.14
CA ASN A 320 11.46 7.22 -7.25
C ASN A 320 10.04 7.76 -7.51
N ASN A 321 9.16 7.72 -6.51
CA ASN A 321 7.79 8.21 -6.65
C ASN A 321 7.76 9.72 -6.45
N VAL A 322 6.93 10.43 -7.23
CA VAL A 322 6.94 11.90 -7.31
C VAL A 322 5.54 12.46 -7.07
N ALA A 323 5.33 13.07 -5.91
CA ALA A 323 4.14 13.84 -5.57
C ALA A 323 4.44 15.34 -5.74
N THR A 324 3.43 16.17 -6.02
CA THR A 324 3.65 17.62 -6.03
C THR A 324 3.45 18.28 -4.67
N ASP A 325 2.65 17.67 -3.77
CA ASP A 325 2.41 18.17 -2.42
C ASP A 325 3.02 17.27 -1.34
N ILE A 326 2.32 16.25 -0.84
CA ILE A 326 2.78 15.47 0.32
C ILE A 326 3.04 14.00 -0.02
N GLY A 327 4.12 13.41 0.53
CA GLY A 327 4.31 11.96 0.53
C GLY A 327 4.71 11.41 -0.83
N GLY A 328 5.97 11.60 -1.22
CA GLY A 328 6.47 11.07 -2.50
C GLY A 328 6.33 9.55 -2.53
N GLY A 329 6.86 8.87 -1.51
CA GLY A 329 6.69 7.42 -1.35
C GLY A 329 5.27 7.07 -0.89
N ALA A 330 4.84 7.62 0.24
CA ALA A 330 3.50 7.39 0.78
C ALA A 330 2.97 8.59 1.57
N TYR A 331 1.65 8.81 1.49
CA TYR A 331 0.90 9.68 2.39
C TYR A 331 -0.35 8.97 2.92
N VAL A 332 -0.53 8.99 4.24
CA VAL A 332 -1.59 8.23 4.92
C VAL A 332 -2.30 9.11 5.95
N LEU A 333 -3.63 9.24 5.87
CA LEU A 333 -4.37 10.08 6.81
C LEU A 333 -4.52 9.43 8.20
N GLY A 334 -4.43 8.11 8.28
CA GLY A 334 -4.37 7.35 9.52
C GLY A 334 -2.94 7.04 9.96
N THR A 335 -2.76 5.86 10.55
CA THR A 335 -1.47 5.30 10.96
C THR A 335 -0.78 4.68 9.76
N LEU A 336 0.51 4.96 9.61
CA LEU A 336 1.39 4.29 8.65
C LEU A 336 2.42 3.46 9.40
N ASP A 337 2.34 2.14 9.24
CA ASP A 337 3.32 1.19 9.75
C ASP A 337 4.20 0.69 8.59
N VAL A 338 5.50 0.90 8.72
CA VAL A 338 6.51 0.53 7.71
C VAL A 338 7.56 -0.37 8.34
N ASP A 339 7.59 -1.62 7.91
CA ASP A 339 8.49 -2.65 8.45
C ASP A 339 9.38 -3.22 7.34
N SER A 340 10.66 -3.42 7.65
CA SER A 340 11.62 -4.13 6.78
C SER A 340 11.59 -3.64 5.32
N THR A 341 11.40 -2.33 5.13
CA THR A 341 11.10 -1.71 3.83
C THR A 341 12.17 -0.68 3.46
N VAL A 342 12.44 -0.56 2.16
CA VAL A 342 13.33 0.46 1.59
C VAL A 342 12.51 1.59 0.97
N VAL A 343 12.72 2.82 1.41
CA VAL A 343 12.05 4.03 0.89
C VAL A 343 13.12 4.97 0.34
N THR A 344 13.24 5.04 -0.99
CA THR A 344 14.38 5.73 -1.60
C THR A 344 14.10 6.57 -2.84
N GLY A 345 14.76 7.71 -2.97
CA GLY A 345 14.66 8.55 -4.18
C GLY A 345 13.29 9.18 -4.41
N ASN A 346 12.39 9.14 -3.42
CA ASN A 346 11.04 9.70 -3.54
C ASN A 346 11.08 11.22 -3.37
N THR A 347 10.17 11.93 -4.04
CA THR A 347 10.18 13.40 -4.12
C THR A 347 8.78 13.98 -3.86
N ALA A 348 8.71 15.02 -3.03
CA ALA A 348 7.48 15.79 -2.78
C ALA A 348 7.76 17.26 -2.42
N SER A 349 6.72 18.05 -2.15
CA SER A 349 6.88 19.36 -1.48
C SER A 349 7.19 19.15 0.01
N ALA A 350 6.42 18.30 0.68
CA ALA A 350 6.65 17.86 2.05
C ALA A 350 6.60 16.33 2.18
N GLY A 351 7.35 15.73 3.09
CA GLY A 351 7.31 14.27 3.27
C GLY A 351 7.82 13.53 2.04
N GLY A 352 9.04 13.86 1.57
CA GLY A 352 9.60 13.27 0.34
C GLY A 352 9.51 11.74 0.30
N GLY A 353 9.90 11.10 1.40
CA GLY A 353 9.73 9.66 1.63
C GLY A 353 8.32 9.31 2.11
N LEU A 354 8.07 9.46 3.41
CA LEU A 354 6.84 9.04 4.08
C LEU A 354 6.17 10.19 4.81
N ALA A 355 4.84 10.23 4.75
CA ALA A 355 4.03 11.15 5.52
C ALA A 355 2.80 10.45 6.11
N ALA A 356 2.42 10.81 7.34
CA ALA A 356 1.16 10.34 7.93
C ALA A 356 0.53 11.38 8.86
N GLU A 357 -0.79 11.56 8.85
CA GLU A 357 -1.49 12.41 9.82
C GLU A 357 -1.63 11.71 11.19
N GLY A 358 -1.78 10.39 11.18
CA GLY A 358 -1.68 9.53 12.36
C GLY A 358 -0.23 9.20 12.71
N THR A 359 -0.04 8.13 13.51
CA THR A 359 1.30 7.71 13.92
C THR A 359 2.07 7.19 12.71
N LEU A 360 3.32 7.63 12.56
CA LEU A 360 4.25 7.09 11.58
C LEU A 360 5.25 6.18 12.31
N ALA A 361 5.08 4.88 12.15
CA ALA A 361 5.98 3.87 12.70
C ALA A 361 6.89 3.33 11.59
N VAL A 362 8.20 3.32 11.85
CA VAL A 362 9.22 2.82 10.93
C VAL A 362 10.11 1.85 11.68
N ASP A 363 10.00 0.56 11.38
CA ASP A 363 10.77 -0.52 12.00
C ASP A 363 11.69 -1.19 10.98
N SER A 364 12.92 -1.46 11.38
CA SER A 364 13.89 -2.27 10.63
C SER A 364 14.02 -1.86 9.16
N SER A 365 13.83 -0.56 8.89
CA SER A 365 13.65 -0.02 7.54
C SER A 365 14.74 0.99 7.20
N THR A 366 14.90 1.23 5.90
CA THR A 366 15.84 2.24 5.37
C THR A 366 15.07 3.31 4.62
N VAL A 367 15.23 4.56 5.04
CA VAL A 367 14.62 5.75 4.41
C VAL A 367 15.75 6.66 3.95
N ASN A 368 16.10 6.61 2.67
CA ASN A 368 17.29 7.27 2.17
C ASN A 368 17.13 7.99 0.83
N ASP A 369 17.92 9.05 0.64
CA ASP A 369 17.99 9.78 -0.64
C ASP A 369 16.63 10.33 -1.12
N ASN A 370 15.66 10.51 -0.22
CA ASN A 370 14.39 11.16 -0.55
C ASN A 370 14.56 12.68 -0.53
N THR A 371 13.76 13.39 -1.32
CA THR A 371 13.87 14.85 -1.45
C THR A 371 12.54 15.56 -1.20
N ALA A 372 12.61 16.71 -0.53
CA ALA A 372 11.46 17.59 -0.35
C ALA A 372 11.82 19.02 -0.76
N SER A 373 10.93 19.70 -1.47
CA SER A 373 11.18 21.10 -1.87
C SER A 373 10.88 22.13 -0.75
N PHE A 374 10.20 21.71 0.32
CA PHE A 374 9.84 22.57 1.45
C PHE A 374 10.29 22.02 2.80
N ILE A 375 9.85 20.83 3.21
CA ILE A 375 10.17 20.28 4.54
C ILE A 375 10.10 18.74 4.59
N ALA A 376 10.80 18.12 5.55
CA ALA A 376 10.61 16.72 5.90
C ALA A 376 10.89 15.76 4.73
N ALA A 377 12.06 15.86 4.11
CA ALA A 377 12.44 14.99 3.00
C ALA A 377 12.31 13.49 3.30
N ALA A 378 12.55 13.06 4.54
CA ALA A 378 12.44 11.66 4.93
C ALA A 378 11.05 11.32 5.48
N LEU A 379 10.69 11.91 6.62
CA LEU A 379 9.55 11.52 7.45
C LEU A 379 8.79 12.76 7.92
N ALA A 380 7.48 12.78 7.71
CA ALA A 380 6.58 13.80 8.24
C ALA A 380 5.41 13.14 9.00
N SER A 381 5.18 13.50 10.26
CA SER A 381 3.86 13.26 10.87
C SER A 381 2.97 14.50 10.77
N GLY A 382 1.67 14.32 10.94
CA GLY A 382 0.72 15.38 11.28
C GLY A 382 0.76 15.63 12.78
N SER A 383 -0.40 15.75 13.44
CA SER A 383 -0.49 16.02 14.89
C SER A 383 -0.11 14.85 15.81
N SER A 384 0.61 13.85 15.27
CA SER A 384 0.86 12.54 15.87
C SER A 384 2.37 12.25 15.98
N ASP A 385 2.70 11.05 16.44
CA ASP A 385 4.08 10.63 16.74
C ASP A 385 4.81 10.08 15.51
N VAL A 386 6.13 10.27 15.50
CA VAL A 386 7.06 9.50 14.65
C VAL A 386 7.85 8.57 15.57
N VAL A 387 7.81 7.27 15.30
CA VAL A 387 8.52 6.25 16.05
C VAL A 387 9.41 5.48 15.09
N THR A 388 10.71 5.46 15.35
CA THR A 388 11.67 4.65 14.59
C THR A 388 12.31 3.61 15.49
N LEU A 389 12.33 2.37 15.03
CA LEU A 389 12.98 1.25 15.69
C LEU A 389 13.96 0.60 14.73
N SER A 390 15.21 0.42 15.15
CA SER A 390 16.24 -0.30 14.38
C SER A 390 16.34 0.16 12.91
N SER A 391 16.09 1.44 12.64
CA SER A 391 15.91 1.97 11.28
C SER A 391 16.96 3.01 10.92
N THR A 392 17.29 3.08 9.63
CA THR A 392 18.26 4.03 9.07
C THR A 392 17.55 5.12 8.30
N ILE A 393 17.73 6.38 8.68
CA ILE A 393 17.24 7.57 7.97
C ILE A 393 18.44 8.37 7.48
N SER A 394 18.79 8.26 6.20
CA SER A 394 20.07 8.80 5.70
C SER A 394 20.02 9.54 4.37
N GLY A 395 20.86 10.55 4.18
CA GLY A 395 21.01 11.21 2.87
C GLY A 395 19.76 11.92 2.33
N ASN A 396 18.73 12.13 3.15
CA ASN A 396 17.50 12.79 2.71
C ASN A 396 17.73 14.30 2.60
N ALA A 397 17.16 14.92 1.57
CA ALA A 397 17.47 16.30 1.22
C ALA A 397 16.23 17.19 1.15
N THR A 398 16.11 18.08 2.13
CA THR A 398 15.16 19.18 2.09
C THR A 398 15.78 20.40 1.42
N ALA A 399 15.12 20.98 0.42
CA ALA A 399 15.59 22.20 -0.20
C ALA A 399 15.60 23.35 0.83
N GLY A 400 16.76 23.97 1.03
CA GLY A 400 16.96 25.04 2.01
C GLY A 400 17.55 24.53 3.32
N ILE A 401 16.94 24.91 4.45
CA ILE A 401 17.44 24.62 5.82
C ILE A 401 16.43 23.81 6.65
N GLY A 402 15.36 23.30 6.02
CA GLY A 402 14.33 22.54 6.72
C GLY A 402 14.85 21.18 7.22
N PRO A 403 14.35 20.67 8.35
CA PRO A 403 14.69 19.35 8.87
C PRO A 403 14.15 18.24 7.96
N SER A 404 14.88 17.12 7.85
CA SER A 404 14.48 15.98 7.03
C SER A 404 13.54 15.02 7.75
N VAL A 405 13.54 15.02 9.08
CA VAL A 405 12.54 14.31 9.91
C VAL A 405 11.78 15.33 10.73
N VAL A 406 10.45 15.32 10.62
CA VAL A 406 9.54 16.19 11.36
C VAL A 406 8.46 15.38 12.06
N ALA A 407 8.38 15.55 13.38
CA ALA A 407 7.24 15.11 14.16
C ALA A 407 6.52 16.32 14.80
N PHE A 408 5.22 16.53 14.57
CA PHE A 408 4.54 17.65 15.25
C PHE A 408 4.17 17.34 16.70
N ASN A 409 4.06 16.06 17.08
CA ASN A 409 3.96 15.67 18.48
C ASN A 409 5.33 15.18 18.99
N SER A 410 5.51 13.87 19.16
CA SER A 410 6.76 13.30 19.63
C SER A 410 7.56 12.58 18.54
N LEU A 411 8.88 12.72 18.60
CA LEU A 411 9.83 11.89 17.87
C LEU A 411 10.49 10.91 18.84
N GLN A 412 10.47 9.63 18.51
CA GLN A 412 11.12 8.58 19.30
C GLN A 412 12.05 7.76 18.42
N LEU A 413 13.36 7.86 18.68
CA LEU A 413 14.39 7.07 18.02
C LEU A 413 14.87 5.99 18.98
N TYR A 414 14.68 4.72 18.60
CA TYR A 414 15.18 3.56 19.34
C TYR A 414 16.11 2.75 18.45
N SER A 415 17.34 2.52 18.91
CA SER A 415 18.33 1.73 18.17
C SER A 415 18.50 2.14 16.69
N SER A 416 18.25 3.42 16.39
CA SER A 416 18.11 3.94 15.04
C SER A 416 19.25 4.89 14.67
N THR A 417 19.50 5.03 13.37
CA THR A 417 20.53 5.94 12.85
C THR A 417 19.91 7.02 11.99
N VAL A 418 20.16 8.28 12.33
CA VAL A 418 19.78 9.46 11.53
C VAL A 418 21.05 10.14 11.06
N SER A 419 21.39 10.01 9.78
CA SER A 419 22.68 10.48 9.28
C SER A 419 22.68 11.21 7.95
N ASP A 420 23.64 12.12 7.75
CA ASP A 420 23.91 12.75 6.45
C ASP A 420 22.69 13.43 5.79
N ASN A 421 21.69 13.84 6.58
CA ASN A 421 20.51 14.50 6.06
C ASN A 421 20.72 16.01 5.92
N THR A 422 20.02 16.63 4.97
CA THR A 422 19.98 18.08 4.83
C THR A 422 19.02 18.64 5.86
N GLY A 423 19.51 18.83 7.10
CA GLY A 423 18.68 19.01 8.29
C GLY A 423 18.39 17.65 8.93
N GLY A 424 18.76 17.44 10.20
CA GLY A 424 18.47 16.21 10.95
C GLY A 424 17.01 16.12 11.36
N ALA A 425 16.76 15.87 12.65
CA ALA A 425 15.43 15.57 13.15
C ALA A 425 14.90 16.63 14.12
N ILE A 426 13.63 17.02 13.94
CA ILE A 426 12.93 17.94 14.83
C ILE A 426 11.62 17.33 15.35
N ALA A 427 11.28 17.64 16.59
CA ALA A 427 9.94 17.46 17.14
C ALA A 427 9.41 18.77 17.71
N TYR A 428 8.12 19.04 17.51
CA TYR A 428 7.48 20.26 18.01
C TYR A 428 6.99 20.16 19.46
N VAL A 429 6.91 18.97 20.05
CA VAL A 429 6.61 18.78 21.48
C VAL A 429 7.78 18.14 22.20
N SER A 430 8.19 16.92 21.79
CA SER A 430 9.30 16.22 22.43
C SER A 430 10.08 15.31 21.50
N ALA A 431 11.40 15.33 21.61
CA ALA A 431 12.27 14.42 20.89
C ALA A 431 13.00 13.49 21.86
N GLN A 432 13.10 12.21 21.52
CA GLN A 432 13.82 11.21 22.30
C GLN A 432 14.75 10.41 21.40
N ALA A 433 16.00 10.25 21.84
CA ALA A 433 16.95 9.30 21.29
C ALA A 433 17.42 8.34 22.38
N VAL A 434 17.23 7.05 22.14
CA VAL A 434 17.64 5.97 23.05
C VAL A 434 18.44 4.94 22.25
N ASN A 435 19.66 4.65 22.70
CA ASN A 435 20.56 3.74 21.98
C ASN A 435 20.70 4.09 20.49
N SER A 436 20.67 5.39 20.15
CA SER A 436 20.57 5.83 18.77
C SER A 436 21.78 6.67 18.36
N THR A 437 22.09 6.63 17.08
CA THR A 437 23.17 7.42 16.48
C THR A 437 22.57 8.54 15.62
N VAL A 438 22.95 9.78 15.89
CA VAL A 438 22.53 10.96 15.11
C VAL A 438 23.79 11.68 14.63
N SER A 439 24.13 11.56 13.35
CA SER A 439 25.46 11.98 12.88
C SER A 439 25.52 12.63 11.51
N GLY A 440 26.46 13.54 11.29
CA GLY A 440 26.72 14.08 9.94
C GLY A 440 25.58 14.91 9.32
N ASN A 441 24.53 15.25 10.07
CA ASN A 441 23.42 16.02 9.53
C ASN A 441 23.80 17.51 9.44
N THR A 442 23.54 18.12 8.29
CA THR A 442 23.72 19.58 8.15
C THR A 442 22.64 20.31 8.93
N ASN A 443 22.91 21.53 9.41
CA ASN A 443 22.06 22.37 10.27
C ASN A 443 21.83 21.84 11.70
N LEU A 444 21.14 20.72 11.88
CA LEU A 444 20.70 20.22 13.20
C LEU A 444 20.83 18.70 13.27
N GLY A 445 21.18 18.15 14.44
CA GLY A 445 21.10 16.73 14.76
C GLY A 445 19.71 16.40 15.33
N LEU A 446 19.45 16.78 16.58
CA LEU A 446 18.19 16.57 17.28
C LEU A 446 17.64 17.88 17.87
N ALA A 447 16.39 18.23 17.59
CA ALA A 447 15.79 19.47 18.05
C ALA A 447 14.37 19.31 18.60
N GLY A 448 14.01 20.14 19.58
CA GLY A 448 12.66 20.23 20.12
C GLY A 448 12.56 20.98 21.45
N PRO A 449 11.35 21.30 21.95
CA PRO A 449 11.16 21.98 23.23
C PRO A 449 11.67 21.14 24.41
N SER A 450 11.32 19.86 24.41
CA SER A 450 11.79 18.88 25.38
C SER A 450 12.54 17.76 24.69
N ILE A 451 13.75 17.47 25.15
CA ILE A 451 14.64 16.49 24.54
C ILE A 451 15.12 15.50 25.59
N VAL A 452 15.09 14.22 25.27
CA VAL A 452 15.69 13.15 26.06
C VAL A 452 16.74 12.45 25.22
N THR A 453 17.94 12.30 25.76
CA THR A 453 18.97 11.42 25.19
C THR A 453 19.38 10.39 26.23
N ALA A 454 19.52 9.14 25.84
CA ALA A 454 19.96 8.08 26.72
C ALA A 454 20.82 7.09 25.95
N PHE A 455 22.06 6.89 26.40
CA PHE A 455 23.02 6.00 25.73
C PHE A 455 23.01 6.23 24.23
N SER A 456 23.08 7.48 23.80
CA SER A 456 22.99 7.86 22.38
C SER A 456 24.22 8.65 21.97
N THR A 457 24.56 8.57 20.68
CA THR A 457 25.73 9.25 20.12
C THR A 457 25.25 10.31 19.13
N VAL A 458 25.50 11.58 19.46
CA VAL A 458 25.17 12.75 18.62
C VAL A 458 26.46 13.44 18.22
N THR A 459 26.88 13.31 16.94
CA THR A 459 28.22 13.75 16.52
C THR A 459 28.30 14.25 15.07
N GLY A 460 29.19 15.19 14.78
CA GLY A 460 29.43 15.64 13.40
C GLY A 460 28.26 16.38 12.75
N ASN A 461 27.30 16.89 13.54
CA ASN A 461 26.22 17.74 13.04
C ASN A 461 26.63 19.23 13.16
N ASP A 462 26.00 20.13 12.40
CA ASP A 462 26.26 21.58 12.59
C ASP A 462 25.86 22.06 14.00
N VAL A 463 24.74 21.54 14.52
CA VAL A 463 24.33 21.63 15.92
C VAL A 463 23.90 20.24 16.37
N GLY A 464 24.50 19.69 17.43
CA GLY A 464 24.16 18.36 17.94
C GLY A 464 22.73 18.32 18.48
N VAL A 465 22.51 19.00 19.61
CA VAL A 465 21.19 19.08 20.26
C VAL A 465 20.71 20.52 20.35
N TRP A 466 19.49 20.82 19.88
CA TRP A 466 18.90 22.16 20.00
C TRP A 466 17.59 22.15 20.79
N GLN A 467 17.66 22.64 22.03
CA GLN A 467 16.46 22.89 22.82
C GLN A 467 15.82 24.22 22.38
N THR A 468 14.68 24.13 21.69
CA THR A 468 14.08 25.27 21.00
C THR A 468 13.25 26.18 21.91
N ASP A 469 12.81 25.68 23.08
CA ASP A 469 11.98 26.42 24.03
C ASP A 469 12.55 26.35 25.46
N PRO A 470 12.86 27.48 26.10
CA PRO A 470 13.33 27.55 27.49
C PRO A 470 12.38 26.93 28.54
N SER A 471 11.09 26.82 28.22
CA SER A 471 10.07 26.23 29.11
C SER A 471 10.06 24.70 29.07
N GLY A 472 10.65 24.09 28.04
CA GLY A 472 10.82 22.65 27.96
C GLY A 472 12.03 22.17 28.76
N THR A 473 12.40 20.90 28.58
CA THR A 473 13.48 20.26 29.34
C THR A 473 14.46 19.55 28.44
N PHE A 474 15.77 19.72 28.65
CA PHE A 474 16.77 18.80 28.11
C PHE A 474 17.23 17.85 29.21
N LEU A 475 16.92 16.56 29.09
CA LEU A 475 17.38 15.50 29.99
C LEU A 475 18.37 14.60 29.25
N SER A 476 19.61 14.55 29.76
CA SER A 476 20.65 13.68 29.22
C SER A 476 21.03 12.61 30.23
N LEU A 477 20.84 11.36 29.84
CA LEU A 477 21.43 10.17 30.47
C LEU A 477 22.67 9.76 29.66
N PRO A 478 23.61 8.96 30.21
CA PRO A 478 24.98 8.84 29.68
C PRO A 478 25.06 8.78 28.16
N SER A 479 25.33 9.92 27.52
CA SER A 479 25.29 10.08 26.07
C SER A 479 26.45 10.95 25.60
N VAL A 480 26.77 10.81 24.31
CA VAL A 480 27.81 11.59 23.64
C VAL A 480 27.17 12.70 22.84
N MET A 481 27.60 13.94 23.09
CA MET A 481 27.36 15.10 22.24
C MET A 481 28.74 15.66 21.92
N ALA A 482 29.33 15.25 20.81
CA ALA A 482 30.74 15.52 20.54
C ALA A 482 31.03 15.81 19.08
N ASP A 483 32.04 16.62 18.81
CA ASP A 483 32.52 16.94 17.47
C ASP A 483 31.41 17.53 16.56
N ASN A 484 30.41 18.19 17.14
CA ASN A 484 29.43 18.99 16.39
C ASN A 484 29.97 20.43 16.20
N GLY A 485 29.34 21.22 15.34
CA GLY A 485 29.66 22.66 15.23
C GLY A 485 29.38 23.39 16.56
N ALA A 486 28.25 23.09 17.18
CA ALA A 486 28.01 23.26 18.61
C ALA A 486 27.40 21.96 19.14
N ASP A 487 27.93 21.42 20.24
CA ASP A 487 27.41 20.15 20.80
C ASP A 487 25.95 20.29 21.26
N CYS A 488 25.63 21.41 21.90
CA CYS A 488 24.27 21.76 22.26
C CYS A 488 23.99 23.27 22.17
N LEU A 489 22.74 23.60 21.88
CA LEU A 489 22.14 24.92 22.10
C LEU A 489 20.97 24.76 23.07
N VAL A 490 21.27 24.88 24.37
CA VAL A 490 20.28 24.69 25.45
C VAL A 490 19.84 26.05 25.98
N SER A 491 18.56 26.38 25.81
CA SER A 491 17.99 27.67 26.26
C SER A 491 17.25 27.59 27.60
N GLY A 492 16.98 26.38 28.09
CA GLY A 492 16.21 26.10 29.32
C GLY A 492 17.03 25.42 30.41
N ILE A 493 16.36 24.68 31.29
CA ILE A 493 17.01 23.90 32.36
C ILE A 493 17.49 22.57 31.76
N GLY A 494 18.81 22.41 31.64
CA GLY A 494 19.43 21.13 31.37
C GLY A 494 19.50 20.28 32.65
N PHE A 495 19.05 19.04 32.57
CA PHE A 495 19.25 18.02 33.60
C PHE A 495 20.19 16.95 33.06
N SER A 496 21.30 16.76 33.75
CA SER A 496 22.20 15.64 33.55
C SER A 496 21.94 14.57 34.61
N SER A 497 22.01 13.29 34.25
CA SER A 497 22.12 12.20 35.23
C SER A 497 23.57 11.79 35.54
N GLY A 498 24.56 12.50 35.00
CA GLY A 498 25.97 12.17 35.06
C GLY A 498 26.45 11.34 33.87
N TYR A 499 27.77 11.27 33.69
CA TYR A 499 28.45 10.51 32.64
C TYR A 499 28.02 10.86 31.21
N ASN A 500 27.63 12.11 30.98
CA ASN A 500 27.53 12.65 29.62
C ASN A 500 28.90 13.14 29.14
N TYR A 501 29.12 13.11 27.83
CA TYR A 501 30.36 13.55 27.20
C TYR A 501 30.08 14.65 26.18
N ASP A 502 30.51 15.87 26.52
CA ASP A 502 30.37 17.12 25.77
C ASP A 502 31.76 17.68 25.46
N THR A 503 32.10 17.92 24.19
CA THR A 503 33.44 18.35 23.77
C THR A 503 33.68 19.86 23.84
N ASP A 504 32.65 20.69 23.84
CA ASP A 504 32.77 22.15 23.81
C ASP A 504 32.13 22.88 25.02
N ALA A 505 31.57 22.11 25.96
CA ALA A 505 30.88 22.55 27.16
C ALA A 505 29.54 23.29 26.91
N SER A 506 29.04 23.28 25.67
CA SER A 506 27.82 24.01 25.29
C SER A 506 26.53 23.36 25.80
N CYS A 507 26.56 22.09 26.21
CA CYS A 507 25.42 21.40 26.80
C CYS A 507 25.15 21.83 28.25
N GLY A 508 26.09 22.54 28.89
CA GLY A 508 25.90 23.09 30.23
C GLY A 508 25.72 22.02 31.31
N PHE A 509 26.26 20.82 31.09
CA PHE A 509 26.25 19.75 32.06
C PHE A 509 27.07 20.13 33.31
N THR A 510 26.50 19.89 34.48
CA THR A 510 27.06 20.36 35.77
C THR A 510 27.25 19.24 36.79
N ASP A 511 26.86 18.00 36.47
CA ASP A 511 27.17 16.89 37.36
C ASP A 511 28.68 16.62 37.34
N SER A 512 29.22 16.27 38.51
CA SER A 512 30.65 15.99 38.65
C SER A 512 31.12 14.74 37.89
N ALA A 513 30.20 13.85 37.51
CA ALA A 513 30.47 12.68 36.70
C ALA A 513 30.46 12.97 35.19
N ASP A 514 29.97 14.14 34.76
CA ASP A 514 29.99 14.53 33.35
C ASP A 514 31.39 14.96 32.92
N THR A 515 31.68 14.75 31.63
CA THR A 515 32.79 15.41 30.95
C THR A 515 32.24 16.54 30.11
N SER A 516 32.48 17.79 30.53
CA SER A 516 32.06 19.01 29.81
C SER A 516 33.30 19.78 29.35
N GLY A 517 33.43 20.01 28.05
CA GLY A 517 34.66 20.52 27.42
C GLY A 517 35.75 19.44 27.29
N GLY A 518 35.35 18.20 27.00
CA GLY A 518 36.23 17.05 26.82
C GLY A 518 37.13 17.16 25.58
N SER A 519 38.19 16.36 25.54
CA SER A 519 38.96 16.13 24.30
C SER A 519 38.17 15.26 23.33
N SER A 520 38.70 15.05 22.12
CA SER A 520 38.15 14.10 21.14
C SER A 520 37.67 12.79 21.79
N PRO A 521 36.44 12.32 21.49
CA PRO A 521 35.88 11.08 22.02
C PRO A 521 36.49 9.82 21.39
N LEU A 522 37.32 9.96 20.35
CA LEU A 522 37.96 8.85 19.62
C LEU A 522 36.94 7.85 19.05
N LEU A 523 35.87 8.38 18.46
CA LEU A 523 34.89 7.61 17.71
C LEU A 523 35.47 7.19 16.36
N GLY A 524 35.20 5.95 15.94
CA GLY A 524 35.42 5.50 14.57
C GLY A 524 34.47 6.18 13.58
N THR A 525 34.68 5.95 12.28
CA THR A 525 33.74 6.40 11.23
C THR A 525 32.38 5.72 11.40
N LEU A 526 31.31 6.35 10.90
CA LEU A 526 30.02 5.69 10.78
C LEU A 526 30.19 4.49 9.84
N ALA A 527 29.84 3.31 10.32
CA ALA A 527 29.99 2.06 9.58
C ALA A 527 29.07 0.97 10.15
N ASP A 528 28.85 -0.09 9.37
CA ASP A 528 28.32 -1.35 9.87
C ASP A 528 29.30 -1.99 10.87
N ASN A 529 28.99 -1.84 12.16
CA ASN A 529 29.70 -2.48 13.27
C ASN A 529 28.88 -3.64 13.87
N GLY A 530 27.98 -4.24 13.08
CA GLY A 530 26.96 -5.17 13.51
C GLY A 530 25.69 -4.49 14.05
N GLY A 531 24.62 -5.26 14.21
CA GLY A 531 23.30 -4.72 14.60
C GLY A 531 22.39 -4.43 13.40
N GLY A 532 21.31 -3.68 13.65
CA GLY A 532 20.32 -3.32 12.61
C GLY A 532 20.64 -2.03 11.84
N THR A 533 21.55 -1.19 12.34
CA THR A 533 21.88 0.13 11.78
C THR A 533 23.36 0.44 11.95
N GLU A 534 23.91 1.32 11.10
CA GLU A 534 25.31 1.76 11.21
C GLU A 534 25.55 2.59 12.49
N THR A 535 26.75 2.50 13.06
CA THR A 535 27.10 3.13 14.34
C THR A 535 28.51 3.72 14.35
N HIS A 536 28.82 4.55 15.34
CA HIS A 536 30.19 5.00 15.63
C HIS A 536 30.80 4.18 16.77
N LEU A 537 31.64 3.19 16.44
CA LEU A 537 32.34 2.38 17.45
C LEU A 537 33.51 3.16 18.08
N PRO A 538 33.60 3.28 19.43
CA PRO A 538 34.72 3.93 20.08
C PRO A 538 36.02 3.12 19.94
N ASP A 539 37.15 3.82 19.82
CA ASP A 539 38.47 3.19 19.92
C ASP A 539 38.71 2.62 21.33
N PRO A 540 39.48 1.53 21.51
CA PRO A 540 39.80 0.98 22.84
C PRO A 540 40.48 1.94 23.83
N SER A 541 41.07 3.04 23.34
CA SER A 541 41.63 4.10 24.17
C SER A 541 40.67 5.28 24.42
N SER A 542 39.44 5.19 23.92
CA SER A 542 38.42 6.21 24.06
C SER A 542 38.09 6.47 25.54
N PRO A 543 37.90 7.75 25.93
CA PRO A 543 37.43 8.10 27.26
C PRO A 543 35.97 7.68 27.53
N LEU A 544 35.25 7.19 26.52
CA LEU A 544 33.86 6.74 26.63
C LEU A 544 33.75 5.31 27.18
N VAL A 545 34.82 4.51 27.03
CA VAL A 545 34.82 3.08 27.34
C VAL A 545 34.83 2.83 28.84
N ASP A 546 33.94 1.96 29.32
CA ASP A 546 33.74 1.59 30.72
C ASP A 546 33.48 2.80 31.66
N ALA A 547 33.09 3.94 31.10
CA ALA A 547 33.03 5.20 31.85
C ALA A 547 31.83 5.30 32.78
N VAL A 548 30.75 4.54 32.52
CA VAL A 548 29.56 4.47 33.38
C VAL A 548 29.69 3.28 34.34
N PRO A 549 29.77 3.48 35.68
CA PRO A 549 29.93 2.37 36.60
C PRO A 549 28.78 1.37 36.55
N ALA A 550 29.07 0.07 36.68
CA ALA A 550 28.08 -1.02 36.75
C ALA A 550 27.14 -1.00 37.98
N THR A 551 27.20 0.06 38.78
CA THR A 551 26.29 0.34 39.90
C THR A 551 25.48 1.61 39.66
N PHE A 552 25.52 2.19 38.46
CA PHE A 552 24.86 3.44 38.17
C PHE A 552 23.35 3.26 38.07
N GLU A 553 22.63 4.04 38.87
CA GLU A 553 21.18 4.09 38.89
C GLU A 553 20.71 5.54 38.78
N PHE A 554 19.61 5.74 38.04
CA PHE A 554 18.93 7.03 37.99
C PHE A 554 17.51 6.86 38.54
N LEU A 555 17.15 7.67 39.53
CA LEU A 555 15.85 7.58 40.23
C LEU A 555 15.54 6.17 40.78
N GLY A 556 16.57 5.41 41.18
CA GLY A 556 16.45 4.05 41.68
C GLY A 556 16.22 2.99 40.60
N ILE A 557 16.44 3.34 39.33
CA ILE A 557 16.41 2.43 38.20
C ILE A 557 17.86 2.17 37.76
N PRO A 558 18.37 0.92 37.84
CA PRO A 558 19.68 0.57 37.29
C PRO A 558 19.73 0.77 35.79
N LEU A 559 20.68 1.61 35.37
CA LEU A 559 20.95 1.95 33.97
C LEU A 559 22.19 1.25 33.44
N CYS A 560 23.09 0.84 34.32
CA CYS A 560 24.23 0.01 34.00
C CYS A 560 24.43 -1.06 35.11
N PRO A 561 24.13 -2.34 34.86
CA PRO A 561 23.43 -2.86 33.68
C PRO A 561 21.99 -2.31 33.60
N GLY A 562 21.50 -2.10 32.38
CA GLY A 562 20.14 -1.62 32.15
C GLY A 562 19.10 -2.67 32.56
N THR A 563 18.16 -2.28 33.44
CA THR A 563 17.04 -3.16 33.86
C THR A 563 15.75 -2.94 33.06
N VAL A 564 15.70 -1.84 32.30
CA VAL A 564 14.65 -1.54 31.33
C VAL A 564 15.05 -2.15 29.99
N SER A 565 14.14 -2.85 29.30
CA SER A 565 14.46 -3.61 28.08
C SER A 565 15.12 -2.76 26.98
N THR A 566 14.69 -1.50 26.84
CA THR A 566 15.25 -0.56 25.84
C THR A 566 16.66 -0.09 26.14
N LEU A 567 17.18 -0.31 27.37
CA LEU A 567 18.52 0.09 27.82
C LEU A 567 19.39 -1.10 28.25
N ALA A 568 18.83 -2.31 28.24
CA ALA A 568 19.55 -3.54 28.60
C ALA A 568 20.61 -3.92 27.57
N THR A 569 20.44 -3.45 26.33
CA THR A 569 21.38 -3.61 25.23
C THR A 569 21.78 -2.26 24.66
N ASP A 570 22.84 -2.24 23.87
CA ASP A 570 23.24 -1.12 23.02
C ASP A 570 22.43 -1.09 21.71
N GLN A 571 22.75 -0.15 20.81
CA GLN A 571 22.10 0.02 19.51
C GLN A 571 22.07 -1.26 18.67
N ARG A 572 23.06 -2.14 18.84
CA ARG A 572 23.26 -3.36 18.05
C ARG A 572 22.57 -4.57 18.66
N GLY A 573 21.94 -4.40 19.83
CA GLY A 573 21.37 -5.49 20.61
C GLY A 573 22.38 -6.23 21.50
N ILE A 574 23.58 -5.66 21.70
CA ILE A 574 24.61 -6.26 22.57
C ILE A 574 24.35 -5.81 24.01
N THR A 575 24.38 -6.74 24.97
CA THR A 575 24.04 -6.45 26.38
C THR A 575 24.99 -5.46 27.03
N ARG A 576 24.49 -4.59 27.91
CA ARG A 576 25.33 -3.69 28.71
C ARG A 576 25.52 -4.23 30.15
N PRO A 577 26.72 -4.12 30.77
CA PRO A 577 28.01 -3.75 30.16
C PRO A 577 28.71 -4.93 29.46
N GLN A 578 29.64 -4.65 28.54
CA GLN A 578 30.61 -5.64 28.03
C GLN A 578 31.92 -5.68 28.85
N GLY A 579 32.29 -4.56 29.48
CA GLY A 579 33.50 -4.45 30.29
C GLY A 579 33.23 -4.30 31.79
N SER A 580 34.04 -3.46 32.44
CA SER A 580 33.93 -3.16 33.87
C SER A 580 32.81 -2.14 34.20
N GLY A 581 32.35 -1.42 33.19
CA GLY A 581 31.24 -0.47 33.21
C GLY A 581 30.54 -0.44 31.86
N CYS A 582 29.51 0.38 31.71
CA CYS A 582 28.89 0.62 30.42
C CYS A 582 29.62 1.76 29.72
N ASP A 583 29.58 1.74 28.40
CA ASP A 583 30.14 2.80 27.59
C ASP A 583 29.15 3.96 27.48
N ILE A 584 29.69 5.18 27.43
CA ILE A 584 28.89 6.37 27.13
C ILE A 584 28.56 6.37 25.63
N GLY A 585 27.28 6.52 25.29
CA GLY A 585 26.81 6.59 23.91
C GLY A 585 26.13 5.32 23.40
N ALA A 586 25.93 5.24 22.09
CA ALA A 586 25.05 4.27 21.43
C ALA A 586 25.51 2.81 21.45
N VAL A 587 26.81 2.56 21.61
CA VAL A 587 27.42 1.22 21.48
C VAL A 587 28.36 0.90 22.63
N GLU A 588 28.50 -0.39 22.93
CA GLU A 588 29.54 -0.93 23.82
C GLU A 588 30.78 -1.38 23.03
N LEU A 589 31.95 -1.32 23.62
CA LEU A 589 33.16 -1.94 23.12
C LEU A 589 33.34 -3.31 23.79
N GLU A 590 33.55 -4.34 22.97
CA GLU A 590 33.76 -5.74 23.42
C GLU A 590 35.19 -6.04 23.89
#